data_AF-A0A8S1HTP0-F1
#
_entry.id   AF-A0A8S1HTP0-F1
#
_cell.length_a   1.000
_cell.length_b   1.000
_cell.length_c   1.000
_cell.angle_alpha   90.00
_cell.angle_beta   90.00
_cell.angle_gamma   90.00
#
_symmetry.space_group_name_H-M   'P 1'
#
loop_
_entity.id
_entity.type
_entity.pdbx_description
1 polymer ?
#
loop_
_entity_poly.entity_id
_entity_poly.type
_entity_poly.pdbx_seq_one_letter_code
_entity_poly.pdbx_strand_id
1 'polypeptide(L)' 'MTFAIIACDGLWKTFSNEEAVQYASAQFEAVAKEELPRQLGETQEHAKWRTVAERLAAEAVRRKCGDNVSVLLVKLSIV' A
#
# COMPACT_ATOMS: atom_id res chain seq x y z
N MET A 1 -13.75 -3.06 -0.02
CA MET A 1 -12.85 -2.80 1.13
C MET A 1 -12.60 -1.31 1.19
N THR A 2 -12.72 -0.67 2.34
CA THR A 2 -12.54 0.78 2.48
C THR A 2 -11.21 1.06 3.18
N PHE A 3 -10.38 1.91 2.59
CA PHE A 3 -9.09 2.31 3.14
C PHE A 3 -8.72 3.72 2.71
N ALA A 4 -7.79 4.34 3.42
CA ALA A 4 -7.15 5.58 3.03
C ALA A 4 -5.66 5.37 2.74
N ILE A 5 -5.14 6.11 1.78
CA ILE A 5 -3.70 6.19 1.46
C ILE A 5 -3.22 7.56 1.96
N ILE A 6 -2.24 7.55 2.87
CA ILE A 6 -1.52 8.75 3.30
C ILE A 6 -0.08 8.58 2.84
N ALA A 7 0.42 9.51 2.03
CA ALA A 7 1.77 9.44 1.49
C ALA A 7 2.37 10.83 1.29
N CYS A 8 3.71 10.90 1.25
CA CYS A 8 4.40 12.10 0.80
C CYS A 8 4.20 12.33 -0.70
N ASP A 9 4.56 13.53 -1.17
CA ASP A 9 4.46 13.94 -2.57
C ASP A 9 5.25 13.02 -3.53
N GLY A 10 6.30 12.34 -3.06
CA GLY A 10 7.01 11.31 -3.84
C GLY A 10 6.10 10.27 -4.48
N LEU A 11 5.08 9.78 -3.77
CA LEU A 11 4.09 8.85 -4.37
C LEU A 11 3.31 9.56 -5.49
N TRP A 12 2.75 10.73 -5.17
CA TRP A 12 1.83 11.49 -6.01
C TRP A 12 2.49 12.13 -7.24
N LYS A 13 3.83 12.19 -7.30
CA LYS A 13 4.58 12.58 -8.51
C LYS A 13 4.51 11.54 -9.63
N THR A 14 4.17 10.29 -9.32
CA THR A 14 4.19 9.16 -10.29
C THR A 14 2.88 8.39 -10.40
N PHE A 15 1.92 8.69 -9.51
CA PHE A 15 0.58 8.12 -9.50
C PHE A 15 -0.46 9.23 -9.49
N SER A 16 -1.55 9.05 -10.24
CA SER A 16 -2.79 9.75 -9.91
C SER A 16 -3.44 9.15 -8.67
N ASN A 17 -4.39 9.88 -8.08
CA ASN A 17 -5.15 9.40 -6.92
C ASN A 17 -5.89 8.08 -7.24
N GLU A 18 -6.54 8.03 -8.41
CA GLU A 18 -7.29 6.86 -8.87
C GLU A 18 -6.37 5.66 -9.13
N GLU A 19 -5.22 5.88 -9.78
CA GLU A 19 -4.25 4.82 -10.03
C GLU A 19 -3.69 4.23 -8.74
N ALA A 20 -3.40 5.07 -7.74
CA ALA A 20 -2.89 4.60 -6.46
C ALA A 20 -3.90 3.69 -5.74
N VAL A 21 -5.17 4.09 -5.73
CA VAL A 21 -6.26 3.30 -5.13
C VAL A 21 -6.49 1.99 -5.88
N GLN A 22 -6.52 2.03 -7.22
CA GLN A 22 -6.69 0.85 -8.06
C GLN A 22 -5.53 -0.13 -7.88
N TYR A 23 -4.29 0.36 -7.90
CA TYR A 23 -3.10 -0.45 -7.69
C TYR A 23 -3.10 -1.09 -6.30
N ALA A 24 -3.33 -0.31 -5.23
CA ALA A 24 -3.39 -0.83 -3.87
C ALA A 24 -4.48 -1.91 -3.70
N SER A 25 -5.66 -1.70 -4.31
CA SER A 25 -6.75 -2.67 -4.28
C SER A 25 -6.37 -3.98 -4.97
N ALA A 26 -5.80 -3.91 -6.17
CA ALA A 26 -5.35 -5.08 -6.92
C ALA A 26 -4.23 -5.84 -6.18
N GLN A 27 -3.30 -5.13 -5.56
CA GLN A 27 -2.25 -5.75 -4.74
C GLN A 27 -2.84 -6.42 -3.48
N PHE A 28 -3.83 -5.82 -2.84
CA PHE A 28 -4.50 -6.42 -1.69
C PHE A 28 -5.22 -7.73 -2.08
N GLU A 29 -5.92 -7.74 -3.21
CA GLU A 29 -6.56 -8.94 -3.75
C GLU A 29 -5.54 -10.06 -4.05
N ALA A 30 -4.39 -9.71 -4.62
CA ALA A 30 -3.32 -10.67 -4.90
C ALA A 30 -2.83 -11.35 -3.61
N VAL A 31 -2.62 -10.60 -2.54
CA VAL A 31 -2.14 -11.14 -1.25
C VAL A 31 -3.25 -11.65 -0.33
N ALA A 32 -4.53 -11.52 -0.72
CA ALA A 32 -5.66 -11.80 0.16
C ALA A 32 -5.70 -13.25 0.64
N LYS A 33 -5.25 -14.20 -0.18
CA LYS A 33 -5.22 -15.64 0.12
C LYS A 33 -3.83 -16.14 0.53
N GLU A 34 -2.81 -15.28 0.50
CA GLU A 34 -1.44 -15.64 0.84
C GLU A 34 -1.25 -15.60 2.38
N GLU A 35 -0.41 -16.50 2.90
CA GLU A 35 0.14 -16.38 4.26
C GLU A 35 1.49 -15.68 4.18
N LEU A 36 1.51 -14.40 4.56
CA LEU A 36 2.71 -13.59 4.48
C LEU A 36 3.57 -13.74 5.74
N PRO A 37 4.91 -13.54 5.62
CA PRO A 37 5.78 -13.41 6.78
C PRO A 37 5.30 -12.26 7.67
N ARG A 38 5.21 -12.54 8.98
CA ARG A 38 4.76 -11.58 10.00
C ARG A 38 5.93 -11.11 10.86
N GLN A 39 5.88 -9.84 11.24
CA GLN A 39 6.74 -9.31 12.30
C GLN A 39 6.20 -9.71 13.69
N LEU A 40 7.03 -9.62 14.72
CA LEU A 40 6.64 -9.98 16.08
C LEU A 40 5.47 -9.10 16.55
N GLY A 41 4.35 -9.73 16.90
CA GLY A 41 3.11 -9.04 17.30
C GLY A 41 2.23 -8.56 16.13
N GLU A 42 2.61 -8.83 14.88
CA GLU A 42 1.83 -8.47 13.70
C GLU A 42 0.74 -9.52 13.40
N THR A 43 -0.47 -9.07 13.05
CA THR A 43 -1.54 -9.97 12.56
C THR A 43 -1.32 -10.29 11.09
N GLN A 44 -1.92 -11.38 10.58
CA GLN A 44 -1.87 -11.67 9.13
C GLN A 44 -2.49 -10.55 8.29
N GLU A 45 -3.52 -9.88 8.80
CA GLU A 45 -4.11 -8.73 8.12
C GLU A 45 -3.14 -7.54 8.05
N HIS A 46 -2.46 -7.21 9.16
CA HIS A 46 -1.45 -6.14 9.15
C HIS A 46 -0.28 -6.46 8.21
N ALA A 47 0.18 -7.71 8.15
CA ALA A 47 1.22 -8.13 7.21
C ALA A 47 0.80 -7.92 5.75
N LYS A 48 -0.46 -8.23 5.40
CA LYS A 48 -1.01 -7.96 4.06
C LYS A 48 -1.02 -6.48 3.73
N TRP A 49 -1.52 -5.65 4.63
CA TRP A 49 -1.54 -4.20 4.42
C TRP A 49 -0.14 -3.60 4.31
N ARG A 50 0.80 -4.03 5.16
CA ARG A 50 2.20 -3.63 5.07
C ARG A 50 2.78 -3.99 3.70
N THR A 51 2.59 -5.23 3.24
CA THR A 51 3.07 -5.66 1.91
C THR A 51 2.45 -4.86 0.77
N VAL A 52 1.16 -4.50 0.85
CA VAL A 52 0.55 -3.61 -0.16
C VAL A 52 1.19 -2.22 -0.14
N ALA A 53 1.44 -1.64 1.04
CA ALA A 53 2.10 -0.35 1.16
C ALA A 53 3.54 -0.38 0.60
N GLU A 54 4.30 -1.44 0.92
CA GLU A 54 5.64 -1.68 0.38
C GLU A 54 5.63 -1.78 -1.14
N ARG A 55 4.67 -2.53 -1.72
CA ARG A 55 4.54 -2.67 -3.17
C ARG A 55 4.14 -1.36 -3.85
N LEU A 56 3.30 -0.54 -3.22
CA LEU A 56 2.92 0.77 -3.76
C LEU A 56 4.11 1.74 -3.75
N ALA A 57 4.88 1.77 -2.66
CA ALA A 57 6.09 2.58 -2.57
C ALA A 57 7.16 2.13 -3.59
N ALA A 58 7.40 0.82 -3.70
CA ALA A 58 8.35 0.25 -4.65
C ALA A 58 7.96 0.55 -6.11
N GLU A 59 6.67 0.53 -6.42
CA GLU A 59 6.17 0.86 -7.75
C GLU A 59 6.41 2.33 -8.10
N ALA A 60 6.26 3.27 -7.14
CA ALA A 60 6.60 4.68 -7.36
C ALA A 60 8.09 4.87 -7.68
N VAL A 61 8.97 4.14 -6.97
CA VAL A 61 10.41 4.11 -7.26
C VAL A 61 10.68 3.50 -8.64
N ARG A 62 9.99 2.41 -9.01
CA ARG A 62 10.10 1.79 -10.34
C ARG A 62 9.68 2.74 -11.46
N ARG A 63 8.68 3.59 -11.21
CA ARG A 63 8.24 4.69 -12.09
C ARG A 63 9.21 5.89 -12.11
N LYS A 64 10.40 5.76 -11.51
CA LYS A 64 11.46 6.77 -11.45
C LYS A 64 11.08 8.00 -10.63
N CYS A 65 10.36 7.82 -9.52
CA CYS A 65 10.29 8.87 -8.51
C CYS A 65 11.70 9.25 -8.05
N GLY A 66 12.09 10.52 -8.22
CA GLY A 66 13.38 11.06 -7.81
C GLY A 66 13.42 11.57 -6.37
N ASP A 67 12.41 11.25 -5.57
CA ASP A 67 12.22 11.74 -4.19
C ASP A 67 12.01 10.58 -3.22
N ASN A 68 12.07 10.86 -1.92
CA ASN A 68 11.69 9.90 -0.89
C ASN A 68 10.22 9.52 -1.03
N VAL A 69 9.93 8.22 -0.91
CA VAL A 69 8.57 7.68 -0.95
C VAL A 69 8.24 7.05 0.40
N SER A 70 7.15 7.47 1.00
CA SER A 70 6.60 6.92 2.25
C SER A 70 5.09 6.79 2.11
N VAL A 71 4.56 5.64 2.49
CA VAL A 71 3.15 5.28 2.30
C VAL A 71 2.62 4.65 3.58
N LEU A 72 1.44 5.11 4.01
CA LEU A 72 0.64 4.52 5.07
C LEU A 72 -0.72 4.13 4.49
N LEU A 73 -1.12 2.88 4.72
CA LEU A 73 -2.46 2.38 4.40
C LEU A 73 -3.26 2.23 5.69
N VAL A 74 -4.39 2.92 5.75
CA VAL A 74 -5.29 2.89 6.91
C VAL A 74 -6.54 2.14 6.52
N LYS A 75 -6.73 0.92 7.04
CA LYS A 75 -8.00 0.20 6.90
C LYS A 75 -9.08 0.97 7.65
N LEU A 76 -10.15 1.31 6.94
CA LEU A 76 -11.30 1.99 7.52
C LEU A 76 -12.38 0.96 7.80
N SER A 77 -12.82 0.89 9.05
CA SER A 77 -14.02 0.16 9.44
C SER A 77 -15.10 1.21 9.67
N ILE A 78 -16.15 1.21 8.86
CA ILE A 78 -17.32 2.04 9.11
C ILE A 78 -18.09 1.37 10.25
N VAL A 79 -18.30 2.11 11.33
CA VAL A 79 -19.10 1.72 12.50
C VAL A 79 -20.56 2.06 12.23
#